data_AF-A0AAU1BJU1-F1
#
_entry.id   AF-A0AAU1BJU1-F1
#
_cell.length_a   1.000
_cell.length_b   1.000
_cell.length_c   1.000
_cell.angle_alpha   90.00
_cell.angle_beta   90.00
_cell.angle_gamma   90.00
#
_symmetry.space_group_name_H-M   'P 1'
#
loop_
_entity.id
_entity.type
_entity.pdbx_description
1 polymer ?
#
loop_
_entity_poly.entity_id
_entity_poly.type
_entity_poly.pdbx_seq_one_letter_code
_entity_poly.pdbx_strand_id
1 'polypeptide(L)'
;MYASQASASEEIRQQAGTARELDVLAVRGLGLIGLNDSLLRACLPREQGGHGLRVRLLLLDPESVAIAQRAAEVGESVESLASGVRLAEARLRELTGTCDVQVYRYRMLPTWRVIRTDTTMFVGAFDAGWEGHESACYKVMETPHGPLYRGFRRMVEAIIDGAERTA
;
A
#
# COMPACT_ATOMS: atom_id res chain seq x y z
N MET A 1 13.78 13.16 2.13
CA MET A 1 13.04 12.68 3.31
C MET A 1 11.90 13.65 3.54
N TYR A 2 10.70 13.16 3.82
CA TYR A 2 9.54 13.99 4.15
C TYR A 2 9.14 13.73 5.60
N ALA A 3 8.57 14.75 6.24
CA ALA A 3 8.10 14.64 7.63
C ALA A 3 7.00 13.59 7.80
N SER A 4 6.17 13.38 6.77
CA SER A 4 5.11 12.38 6.74
C SER A 4 4.75 11.98 5.31
N GLN A 5 3.84 11.01 5.14
CA GLN A 5 3.26 10.70 3.83
C GLN A 5 2.50 11.93 3.28
N ALA A 6 1.81 12.68 4.13
CA ALA A 6 1.05 13.85 3.71
C ALA A 6 1.94 14.86 2.98
N SER A 7 3.13 15.13 3.52
CA SER A 7 4.14 16.01 2.92
C SER A 7 4.72 15.49 1.59
N ALA A 8 4.61 14.19 1.29
CA ALA A 8 5.05 13.58 0.03
C ALA A 8 3.90 13.42 -0.99
N SER A 9 2.67 13.77 -0.63
CA SER A 9 1.46 13.39 -1.39
C SER A 9 1.42 13.90 -2.81
N GLU A 10 1.88 15.14 -3.05
CA GLU A 10 1.90 15.73 -4.38
C GLU A 10 2.81 14.96 -5.32
N GLU A 11 4.02 14.65 -4.86
CA GLU A 11 5.00 13.90 -5.64
C GLU A 11 4.56 12.45 -5.85
N ILE A 12 3.98 11.81 -4.83
CA ILE A 12 3.40 10.47 -4.95
C ILE A 12 2.34 10.46 -6.06
N ARG A 13 1.42 11.44 -6.09
CA ARG A 13 0.39 11.54 -7.13
C ARG A 13 0.99 11.79 -8.51
N GLN A 14 1.97 12.67 -8.61
CA GLN A 14 2.64 12.97 -9.87
C GLN A 14 3.28 11.72 -10.47
N GLN A 15 4.01 10.95 -9.65
CA GLN A 15 4.66 9.70 -10.07
C GLN A 15 3.63 8.62 -10.41
N ALA A 16 2.61 8.44 -9.58
CA ALA A 16 1.57 7.44 -9.82
C ALA A 16 0.74 7.72 -11.08
N GLY A 17 0.55 8.99 -11.45
CA GLY A 17 -0.20 9.39 -12.64
C GLY A 17 0.46 9.01 -13.97
N THR A 18 1.77 8.74 -14.00
CA THR A 18 2.48 8.31 -15.21
C THR A 18 3.09 6.92 -15.09
N ALA A 19 2.86 6.23 -13.97
CA ALA A 19 3.45 4.93 -13.70
C ALA A 19 2.82 3.83 -14.58
N ARG A 20 3.59 2.76 -14.81
CA ARG A 20 3.08 1.50 -15.38
C ARG A 20 2.81 0.46 -14.32
N GLU A 21 3.54 0.54 -13.21
CA GLU A 21 3.37 -0.33 -12.06
C GLU A 21 3.16 0.49 -10.79
N LEU A 22 2.11 0.14 -10.05
CA LEU A 22 1.82 0.68 -8.73
C LEU A 22 1.67 -0.46 -7.73
N ASP A 23 2.56 -0.54 -6.75
CA ASP A 23 2.37 -1.44 -5.61
C ASP A 23 2.11 -0.66 -4.33
N VAL A 24 1.19 -1.15 -3.53
CA VAL A 24 0.86 -0.58 -2.23
C VAL A 24 0.91 -1.67 -1.17
N LEU A 25 1.82 -1.53 -0.20
CA LEU A 25 1.85 -2.34 1.01
C LEU A 25 1.32 -1.50 2.18
N ALA A 26 0.18 -1.91 2.73
CA ALA A 26 -0.48 -1.20 3.82
C ALA A 26 -1.20 -2.17 4.78
N VAL A 27 -1.66 -1.67 5.93
CA VAL A 27 -2.52 -2.45 6.83
C VAL A 27 -3.95 -2.48 6.28
N ARG A 28 -4.64 -1.33 6.28
CA ARG A 28 -6.01 -1.19 5.75
C ARG A 28 -6.09 -0.64 4.33
N GLY A 29 -5.15 0.20 3.87
CA GLY A 29 -5.18 0.77 2.51
C GLY A 29 -6.33 1.74 2.15
N LEU A 30 -7.31 1.96 3.05
CA LEU A 30 -8.49 2.80 2.79
C LEU A 30 -8.14 4.20 2.28
N GLY A 31 -7.36 4.99 3.01
CA GLY A 31 -6.98 6.35 2.59
C GLY A 31 -5.96 6.42 1.44
N LEU A 32 -5.47 5.27 0.95
CA LEU A 32 -4.57 5.22 -0.20
C LEU A 32 -5.33 5.06 -1.50
N ILE A 33 -6.29 4.12 -1.55
CA ILE A 33 -7.03 3.81 -2.78
C ILE A 33 -8.54 3.58 -2.53
N GLY A 34 -8.94 3.16 -1.33
CA GLY A 34 -10.29 2.66 -1.06
C GLY A 34 -11.39 3.72 -0.94
N LEU A 35 -11.06 4.99 -0.71
CA LEU A 35 -12.00 6.12 -0.63
C LEU A 35 -11.91 7.04 -1.85
N ASN A 36 -12.98 7.79 -2.15
CA ASN A 36 -13.02 8.68 -3.32
C ASN A 36 -11.97 9.81 -3.27
N ASP A 37 -11.64 10.27 -2.07
CA ASP A 37 -10.62 11.29 -1.78
C ASP A 37 -9.25 10.68 -1.45
N SER A 38 -9.08 9.38 -1.65
CA SER A 38 -7.82 8.71 -1.36
C SER A 38 -6.68 9.19 -2.24
N LEU A 39 -5.47 9.16 -1.67
CA LEU A 39 -4.25 9.70 -2.28
C LEU A 39 -4.06 9.28 -3.74
N LEU A 40 -4.28 8.01 -4.06
CA LEU A 40 -3.98 7.42 -5.37
C LEU A 40 -5.24 7.18 -6.22
N ARG A 41 -6.45 7.45 -5.70
CA ARG A 41 -7.72 7.18 -6.40
C ARG A 41 -7.79 7.91 -7.73
N ALA A 42 -7.35 9.17 -7.77
CA ALA A 42 -7.33 10.01 -8.96
C ALA A 42 -6.31 9.55 -10.02
N CYS A 43 -5.34 8.72 -9.64
CA CYS A 43 -4.31 8.18 -10.53
C CYS A 43 -4.76 6.88 -11.22
N LEU A 44 -5.88 6.29 -10.78
CA LEU A 44 -6.39 5.07 -11.38
C LEU A 44 -7.09 5.35 -12.72
N PRO A 45 -6.86 4.51 -13.75
CA PRO A 45 -7.60 4.59 -15.00
C PRO A 45 -9.10 4.53 -14.75
N ARG A 46 -9.86 5.39 -15.42
CA ARG A 46 -11.34 5.43 -15.32
C ARG A 46 -12.03 4.42 -16.25
N GLU A 47 -11.31 3.91 -17.24
CA GLU A 47 -11.83 3.00 -18.27
C GLU A 47 -10.94 1.76 -18.39
N GLN A 48 -11.56 0.62 -18.70
CA GLN A 48 -10.85 -0.62 -18.97
C GLN A 48 -9.87 -0.42 -20.15
N GLY A 49 -8.59 -0.70 -19.92
CA GLY A 49 -7.54 -0.51 -20.91
C GLY A 49 -6.84 0.86 -20.87
N GLY A 50 -7.16 1.74 -19.91
CA GLY A 50 -6.45 3.01 -19.72
C GLY A 50 -4.99 2.80 -19.31
N HIS A 51 -4.06 3.40 -20.07
CA HIS A 51 -2.60 3.53 -19.89
C HIS A 51 -1.76 2.27 -19.59
N GLY A 52 -2.37 1.10 -19.37
CA GLY A 52 -1.66 -0.12 -18.99
C GLY A 52 -1.10 -0.10 -17.55
N LEU A 53 -1.66 0.70 -16.66
CA LEU A 53 -1.27 0.71 -15.24
C LEU A 53 -1.71 -0.59 -14.56
N ARG A 54 -0.75 -1.35 -14.06
CA ARG A 54 -0.98 -2.50 -13.18
C ARG A 54 -0.87 -2.07 -11.72
N VAL A 55 -1.88 -2.40 -10.93
CA VAL A 55 -1.96 -2.06 -9.50
C VAL A 55 -1.99 -3.32 -8.66
N ARG A 56 -1.06 -3.44 -7.70
CA ARG A 56 -1.08 -4.52 -6.69
C ARG A 56 -1.22 -3.92 -5.30
N LEU A 57 -2.26 -4.32 -4.58
CA LEU A 57 -2.50 -3.90 -3.21
C LEU A 57 -2.28 -5.09 -2.28
N LEU A 58 -1.44 -4.89 -1.27
CA LEU A 58 -1.16 -5.85 -0.22
C LEU A 58 -1.73 -5.28 1.08
N LEU A 59 -2.74 -5.95 1.62
CA LEU A 59 -3.43 -5.61 2.86
C LEU A 59 -3.16 -6.66 3.92
N LEU A 60 -3.12 -6.25 5.20
CA LEU A 60 -2.93 -7.19 6.28
C LEU A 60 -4.18 -8.08 6.39
N ASP A 61 -3.99 -9.39 6.44
CA ASP A 61 -5.09 -10.34 6.57
C ASP A 61 -5.87 -10.09 7.88
N PRO A 62 -7.20 -9.80 7.80
CA PRO A 62 -8.02 -9.47 8.96
C PRO A 62 -8.18 -10.65 9.94
N GLU A 63 -7.88 -11.88 9.51
CA GLU A 63 -7.95 -13.10 10.33
C GLU A 63 -6.56 -13.57 10.79
N SER A 64 -5.49 -12.84 10.47
CA SER A 64 -4.13 -13.22 10.89
C SER A 64 -3.82 -12.81 12.33
N VAL A 65 -2.93 -13.55 12.99
CA VAL A 65 -2.47 -13.19 14.34
C VAL A 65 -1.82 -11.80 14.41
N ALA A 66 -1.24 -11.32 13.30
CA ALA A 66 -0.62 -10.01 13.20
C ALA A 66 -1.63 -8.85 13.32
N ILE A 67 -2.91 -9.08 13.04
CA ILE A 67 -3.97 -8.06 13.21
C ILE A 67 -4.10 -7.67 14.69
N ALA A 68 -4.03 -8.64 15.60
CA ALA A 68 -4.18 -8.41 17.03
C ALA A 68 -3.00 -7.62 17.59
N GLN A 69 -1.78 -7.99 17.19
CA GLN A 69 -0.59 -7.25 17.56
C GLN A 69 -0.65 -5.81 17.04
N ARG A 70 -0.99 -5.62 15.77
CA ARG A 70 -1.03 -4.29 15.18
C ARG A 70 -2.11 -3.41 15.79
N ALA A 71 -3.27 -3.97 16.14
CA ALA A 71 -4.34 -3.25 16.82
C ALA A 71 -3.87 -2.70 18.17
N ALA A 72 -3.15 -3.52 18.95
CA ALA A 72 -2.57 -3.11 20.22
C ALA A 72 -1.53 -1.98 20.04
N GLU A 73 -0.68 -2.06 19.01
CA GLU A 73 0.35 -1.03 18.73
C GLU A 73 -0.23 0.36 18.43
N VAL A 74 -1.44 0.44 17.87
CA VAL A 74 -2.10 1.71 17.53
C VAL A 74 -3.22 2.11 18.50
N GLY A 75 -3.46 1.32 19.54
CA GLY A 75 -4.53 1.59 20.50
C GLY A 75 -5.95 1.41 19.95
N GLU A 76 -6.14 0.53 18.97
CA GLU A 76 -7.45 0.18 18.42
C GLU A 76 -7.90 -1.22 18.85
N SER A 77 -9.20 -1.50 18.77
CA SER A 77 -9.71 -2.85 18.93
C SER A 77 -9.38 -3.72 17.71
N VAL A 78 -9.17 -5.02 17.93
CA VAL A 78 -8.94 -6.00 16.86
C VAL A 78 -10.08 -5.98 15.85
N GLU A 79 -11.32 -5.90 16.33
CA GLU A 79 -12.53 -5.84 15.50
C GLU A 79 -12.58 -4.58 14.63
N SER A 80 -12.22 -3.41 15.17
CA SER A 80 -12.15 -2.16 14.41
C SER A 80 -11.13 -2.27 13.28
N LEU A 81 -9.91 -2.73 13.59
CA LEU A 81 -8.83 -2.86 12.62
C LEU A 81 -9.16 -3.86 11.51
N ALA A 82 -9.63 -5.05 11.88
CA ALA A 82 -10.05 -6.08 10.93
C ALA A 82 -11.21 -5.61 10.04
N SER A 83 -12.22 -4.95 10.61
CA SER A 83 -13.35 -4.40 9.84
C SER A 83 -12.90 -3.32 8.86
N GLY A 84 -11.96 -2.46 9.26
CA GLY A 84 -11.35 -1.47 8.38
C GLY A 84 -10.63 -2.09 7.18
N VAL A 85 -9.91 -3.21 7.37
CA VAL A 85 -9.31 -3.96 6.26
C VAL A 85 -10.39 -4.51 5.34
N ARG A 86 -11.39 -5.22 5.88
CA ARG A 86 -12.47 -5.84 5.08
C ARG A 86 -13.24 -4.81 4.26
N LEU A 87 -13.48 -3.62 4.83
CA LEU A 87 -14.10 -2.50 4.11
C LEU A 87 -13.23 -2.03 2.94
N ALA A 88 -11.93 -1.87 3.16
CA ALA A 88 -11.01 -1.48 2.10
C ALA A 88 -11.01 -2.48 0.95
N GLU A 89 -10.92 -3.77 1.29
CA GLU A 89 -10.94 -4.85 0.32
C GLU A 89 -12.25 -4.87 -0.49
N ALA A 90 -13.40 -4.64 0.16
CA ALA A 90 -14.68 -4.51 -0.54
C ALA A 90 -14.68 -3.36 -1.54
N ARG A 91 -14.15 -2.19 -1.17
CA ARG A 91 -14.02 -1.04 -2.08
C ARG A 91 -13.05 -1.29 -3.23
N LEU A 92 -11.94 -1.99 -2.99
CA LEU A 92 -10.98 -2.34 -4.03
C LEU A 92 -11.54 -3.36 -5.02
N ARG A 93 -12.38 -4.29 -4.56
CA ARG A 93 -13.11 -5.22 -5.43
C ARG A 93 -14.07 -4.54 -6.40
N GLU A 94 -14.63 -3.38 -6.02
CA GLU A 94 -15.42 -2.56 -6.96
C GLU A 94 -14.55 -2.02 -8.12
N LEU A 95 -13.22 -1.96 -7.95
CA LEU A 95 -12.29 -1.38 -8.93
C LEU A 95 -11.73 -2.40 -9.91
N THR A 96 -11.67 -3.68 -9.55
CA THR A 96 -11.12 -4.74 -10.42
C THR A 96 -11.91 -4.90 -11.72
N GLY A 97 -13.17 -4.45 -11.76
CA GLY A 97 -13.97 -4.36 -12.97
C GLY A 97 -13.61 -3.18 -13.88
N THR A 98 -12.75 -2.26 -13.47
CA THR A 98 -12.44 -1.01 -14.21
C THR A 98 -10.97 -0.86 -14.59
N CYS A 99 -10.05 -1.45 -13.81
CA CYS A 99 -8.61 -1.38 -14.04
C CYS A 99 -7.91 -2.69 -13.60
N ASP A 100 -6.67 -2.90 -14.04
CA ASP A 100 -5.85 -4.06 -13.65
C ASP A 100 -5.40 -3.92 -12.21
N VAL A 101 -6.31 -4.26 -11.28
CA VAL A 101 -6.12 -4.19 -9.84
C VAL A 101 -6.10 -5.60 -9.29
N GLN A 102 -5.07 -5.89 -8.51
CA GLN A 102 -4.85 -7.16 -7.84
C GLN A 102 -4.79 -6.89 -6.35
N VAL A 103 -5.55 -7.65 -5.55
CA VAL A 103 -5.61 -7.48 -4.10
C VAL A 103 -5.12 -8.74 -3.42
N TYR A 104 -4.21 -8.56 -2.47
CA TYR A 104 -3.53 -9.62 -1.73
C TYR A 104 -3.69 -9.42 -0.23
N ARG A 105 -3.86 -10.52 0.51
CA ARG A 105 -3.81 -10.58 1.97
C ARG A 105 -2.49 -11.19 2.42
N TYR A 106 -1.66 -10.41 3.13
CA TYR A 106 -0.44 -10.92 3.76
C TYR A 106 -0.65 -11.13 5.26
N ARG A 107 0.08 -12.08 5.85
CA ARG A 107 -0.15 -12.52 7.24
C ARG A 107 0.99 -12.17 8.21
N MET A 108 2.10 -11.64 7.70
CA MET A 108 3.24 -11.23 8.53
C MET A 108 3.00 -9.89 9.21
N LEU A 109 3.63 -9.66 10.35
CA LEU A 109 3.58 -8.39 11.05
C LEU A 109 4.10 -7.26 10.14
N PRO A 110 3.33 -6.18 9.93
CA PRO A 110 3.73 -5.11 9.04
C PRO A 110 4.79 -4.23 9.70
N THR A 111 5.99 -4.20 9.14
CA THR A 111 7.05 -3.24 9.53
C THR A 111 7.09 -2.02 8.62
N TRP A 112 6.76 -2.20 7.35
CA TRP A 112 6.91 -1.17 6.33
C TRP A 112 5.58 -0.86 5.66
N ARG A 113 5.36 0.43 5.44
CA ARG A 113 4.38 0.95 4.49
C ARG A 113 5.12 1.31 3.20
N VAL A 114 4.64 0.82 2.06
CA VAL A 114 5.30 1.08 0.77
C VAL A 114 4.28 1.56 -0.25
N ILE A 115 4.65 2.59 -0.99
CA ILE A 115 4.02 2.97 -2.27
C ILE A 115 5.13 2.94 -3.32
N ARG A 116 5.09 1.96 -4.23
CA ARG A 116 6.05 1.82 -5.34
C ARG A 116 5.41 2.32 -6.63
N THR A 117 6.09 3.20 -7.34
CA THR A 117 5.76 3.64 -8.70
C THR A 117 6.96 3.39 -9.58
N ASP A 118 6.89 2.40 -10.47
CA ASP A 118 7.99 1.95 -11.33
C ASP A 118 9.33 1.85 -10.56
N THR A 119 10.24 2.80 -10.77
CA THR A 119 11.61 2.86 -10.22
C THR A 119 11.73 3.69 -8.94
N THR A 120 10.63 4.17 -8.36
CA THR A 120 10.59 4.95 -7.12
C THR A 120 9.73 4.25 -6.07
N MET A 121 10.17 4.31 -4.81
CA MET A 121 9.40 3.86 -3.65
C MET A 121 9.32 4.96 -2.61
N PHE A 122 8.16 5.11 -2.00
CA PHE A 122 7.94 5.90 -0.81
C PHE A 122 7.71 4.92 0.34
N VAL A 123 8.62 4.93 1.31
CA VAL A 123 8.65 3.97 2.41
C VAL A 123 8.47 4.70 3.73
N GLY A 124 7.50 4.25 4.53
CA GLY A 124 7.33 4.62 5.94
C GLY A 124 7.41 3.38 6.81
N ALA A 125 7.59 3.57 8.11
CA ALA A 125 7.62 2.47 9.07
C ALA A 125 6.31 2.43 9.88
N PHE A 126 5.86 1.21 10.19
CA PHE A 126 4.88 1.00 11.25
C PHE A 126 5.65 0.73 12.54
N ASP A 127 5.23 1.37 13.63
CA ASP A 127 5.73 1.10 14.98
C ASP A 127 4.62 1.37 16.00
N ALA A 128 4.88 1.07 17.28
CA ALA A 128 3.99 1.41 18.39
C ALA A 128 3.79 2.94 18.47
N GLY A 129 2.52 3.36 18.51
CA GLY A 129 2.14 4.78 18.59
C GLY A 129 2.18 5.57 17.28
N TRP A 130 2.57 4.96 16.15
CA TRP A 130 2.57 5.62 14.84
C TRP A 130 1.78 4.81 13.84
N GLU A 131 0.77 5.41 13.22
CA GLU A 131 0.30 4.87 11.95
C GLU A 131 1.33 5.14 10.86
N GLY A 132 1.54 4.20 9.94
CA GLY A 132 2.62 4.32 8.95
C GLY A 132 2.53 5.55 8.03
N HIS A 133 1.38 6.25 8.00
CA HIS A 133 1.20 7.51 7.28
C HIS A 133 1.68 8.75 8.06
N GLU A 134 1.80 8.64 9.38
CA GLU A 134 2.32 9.65 10.31
C GLU A 134 3.85 9.55 10.47
N SER A 135 4.40 8.38 10.17
CA SER A 135 5.85 8.17 10.16
C SER A 135 6.56 9.00 9.09
N ALA A 136 7.83 9.32 9.33
CA ALA A 136 8.69 9.94 8.33
C ALA A 136 8.72 9.10 7.04
N CYS A 137 8.52 9.75 5.91
CA CYS A 137 8.47 9.10 4.61
C CYS A 137 9.80 9.26 3.88
N TYR A 138 10.37 8.14 3.45
CA TYR A 138 11.64 8.07 2.73
C TYR A 138 11.37 7.75 1.27
N LYS A 139 11.84 8.63 0.37
CA LYS A 139 11.90 8.34 -1.06
C LYS A 139 13.16 7.53 -1.34
N VAL A 140 12.98 6.35 -1.92
CA VAL A 140 14.03 5.43 -2.34
C VAL A 140 13.90 5.26 -3.85
N MET A 141 14.93 5.67 -4.59
CA MET A 141 14.95 5.54 -6.06
C MET A 141 15.85 4.39 -6.48
N GLU A 142 15.52 3.75 -7.58
CA GLU A 142 16.44 2.85 -8.26
C GLU A 142 17.67 3.62 -8.72
N THR A 143 18.84 3.12 -8.36
CA THR A 143 20.11 3.62 -8.88
C THR A 143 20.97 2.43 -9.28
N PRO A 144 21.92 2.58 -10.23
CA PRO A 144 22.73 1.47 -10.73
C PRO A 144 23.43 0.66 -9.63
N HIS A 145 23.79 1.32 -8.52
CA HIS A 145 24.54 0.73 -7.40
C HIS A 145 23.80 0.78 -6.06
N GLY A 146 22.51 1.18 -6.03
CA GLY A 146 21.73 1.33 -4.81
C GLY A 146 21.07 0.03 -4.38
N PRO A 147 21.51 -0.64 -3.30
CA PRO A 147 20.91 -1.90 -2.87
C PRO A 147 19.52 -1.72 -2.25
N LEU A 148 19.19 -0.53 -1.72
CA LEU A 148 17.97 -0.28 -0.96
C LEU A 148 16.71 -0.49 -1.77
N TYR A 149 16.60 0.13 -2.95
CA TYR A 149 15.44 -0.08 -3.84
C TYR A 149 15.26 -1.57 -4.17
N ARG A 150 16.36 -2.26 -4.51
CA ARG A 150 16.33 -3.70 -4.83
C ARG A 150 15.92 -4.56 -3.64
N GLY A 151 16.37 -4.19 -2.43
CA GLY A 151 16.00 -4.85 -1.18
C GLY A 151 14.50 -4.73 -0.89
N PHE A 152 13.96 -3.51 -0.96
CA PHE A 152 12.52 -3.30 -0.79
C PHE A 152 11.70 -3.96 -1.89
N ARG A 153 12.16 -3.93 -3.14
CA ARG A 153 11.49 -4.64 -4.25
C ARG A 153 11.40 -6.14 -3.95
N ARG A 154 12.53 -6.75 -3.58
CA ARG A 154 12.59 -8.17 -3.21
C ARG A 154 11.65 -8.49 -2.04
N MET A 155 11.59 -7.61 -1.03
CA MET A 155 10.67 -7.78 0.09
C MET A 155 9.22 -7.75 -0.37
N VAL A 156 8.82 -6.78 -1.19
CA VAL A 156 7.44 -6.68 -1.71
C VAL A 156 7.09 -7.94 -2.52
N GLU A 157 7.93 -8.37 -3.45
CA GLU A 157 7.67 -9.59 -4.23
C GLU A 157 7.54 -10.83 -3.33
N ALA A 158 8.42 -10.99 -2.34
CA ALA A 158 8.35 -12.12 -1.41
C ALA A 158 7.05 -12.13 -0.58
N ILE A 159 6.52 -10.95 -0.23
CA ILE A 159 5.22 -10.85 0.45
C ILE A 159 4.10 -11.27 -0.50
N ILE A 160 4.14 -10.83 -1.77
CA ILE A 160 3.14 -11.20 -2.78
C ILE A 160 3.13 -12.72 -3.01
N ASP A 161 4.31 -13.32 -3.18
CA ASP A 161 4.45 -14.76 -3.42
C ASP A 161 3.89 -15.62 -2.27
N GLY A 162 3.92 -15.09 -1.03
CA GLY A 162 3.38 -15.75 0.16
C GLY A 162 1.97 -15.32 0.56
N ALA A 163 1.34 -14.41 -0.19
CA ALA A 163 0.03 -13.85 0.13
C ALA A 163 -1.13 -14.58 -0.56
N GLU A 164 -2.32 -14.47 0.01
CA GLU A 164 -3.56 -14.94 -0.62
C GLU A 164 -4.09 -13.84 -1.56
N ARG A 165 -4.31 -14.15 -2.84
CA ARG A 165 -4.96 -13.22 -3.76
C ARG A 165 -6.48 -13.29 -3.60
N THR A 166 -7.12 -12.16 -3.32
CA THR A 166 -8.58 -12.08 -3.09
C THR A 166 -9.35 -11.33 -4.17
N ALA A 167 -8.66 -10.61 -5.06
CA ALA A 167 -9.22 -9.99 -6.25
C ALA A 167 -8.16 -9.81 -7.35
#